data_AF-A0A959EM13-F1
#
_entry.id   AF-A0A959EM13-F1
#
_cell.length_a   1.000
_cell.length_b   1.000
_cell.length_c   1.000
_cell.angle_alpha   90.00
_cell.angle_beta   90.00
_cell.angle_gamma   90.00
#
_symmetry.space_group_name_H-M   'P 1'
#
loop_
_entity.id
_entity.type
_entity.pdbx_description
1 polymer ?
#
loop_
_entity_poly.entity_id
_entity_poly.type
_entity_poly.pdbx_seq_one_letter_code
_entity_poly.pdbx_strand_id
1 'polypeptide(L)'
;LAEDWLVYQTLDGRWDGPIDSTRCIGLSPLGFGIQIELDQIDPALPLFVRSGLHENPYLIDPDWVFNIAGEMYGSDDFLRQDTDCENGLCTGILIGILVPDEDMDSTNLRTYAGQFDPNFFGYGNYPACVPTEYFASNQWSELIFKITLDTTAEIPVGAYIRLFQSGLYMLYEVGHISEVVAQEWTFTDTSYQVPVYTLANDGWQNYLMMYDPALGYPSETNQHFIEAYPEVQPDFQTTINVLLSFEESLLFQPYTNLRGAFVAGSDTLRHEVNIVNEGGNICINLVEVIFEEGANYVHREGEIDLHGKGACMQFRNGGAFVLPENTSFTYGEGGRGMLALRSGGTIRLNGGSHFTIDNTVKLYAYGPLADDPAGRQVYIDLPPGSRFRFGPNASVIAPFDPDGSMKLHFYMNGGELDDQLLSPESRQLIRRIYPPQTVAGKLAFNAGPNPVAAELLLQYQSKKDEPVTLRFIDLHGRLAQEFSLQARKGWNEWVLPVGDLPAGLYSLVLSAGGELGVMKVVKR
;
A
#
# COMPACT_ATOMS: atom_id res chain seq x y z
N LEU A 1 19.98 6.28 -36.16
CA LEU A 1 20.45 5.75 -34.87
C LEU A 1 21.33 6.78 -34.18
N ALA A 2 22.63 6.95 -34.42
CA ALA A 2 23.42 7.93 -33.64
C ALA A 2 23.01 9.41 -33.80
N GLU A 3 22.37 9.80 -34.92
CA GLU A 3 21.90 11.19 -35.16
C GLU A 3 20.59 11.53 -34.43
N ASP A 4 19.91 10.53 -33.86
CA ASP A 4 18.59 10.67 -33.23
C ASP A 4 18.65 10.57 -31.71
N TRP A 5 19.83 10.74 -31.09
CA TRP A 5 20.00 10.69 -29.63
C TRP A 5 20.81 11.88 -29.12
N LEU A 6 20.34 12.46 -28.03
CA LEU A 6 21.01 13.51 -27.28
C LEU A 6 21.57 12.91 -25.99
N VAL A 7 22.87 13.10 -25.74
CA VAL A 7 23.52 12.74 -24.47
C VAL A 7 23.96 13.99 -23.74
N TYR A 8 23.58 14.10 -22.47
CA TYR A 8 23.79 15.31 -21.70
C TYR A 8 23.80 15.04 -20.20
N GLN A 9 24.34 16.01 -19.45
CA GLN A 9 24.13 16.17 -18.02
C GLN A 9 23.46 17.52 -17.80
N THR A 10 22.80 17.68 -16.67
CA THR A 10 22.14 18.93 -16.28
C THR A 10 22.75 19.49 -15.01
N LEU A 11 22.65 20.81 -14.84
CA LEU A 11 23.25 21.52 -13.71
C LEU A 11 22.60 21.19 -12.36
N ASP A 12 21.37 20.68 -12.39
CA ASP A 12 20.57 20.33 -11.21
C ASP A 12 20.32 18.82 -11.08
N GLY A 13 20.83 18.00 -12.00
CA GLY A 13 20.64 16.55 -12.00
C GLY A 13 19.24 16.09 -12.42
N ARG A 14 18.40 16.99 -12.97
CA ARG A 14 17.09 16.68 -13.54
C ARG A 14 17.17 16.37 -15.02
N TRP A 15 16.36 15.44 -15.52
CA TRP A 15 16.38 15.10 -16.95
C TRP A 15 15.85 16.25 -17.83
N ASP A 16 14.94 17.06 -17.30
CA ASP A 16 14.34 18.25 -17.93
C ASP A 16 15.00 19.57 -17.47
N GLY A 17 16.09 19.48 -16.70
CA GLY A 17 16.81 20.61 -16.16
C GLY A 17 17.70 21.34 -17.18
N PRO A 18 18.33 22.47 -16.79
CA PRO A 18 19.25 23.20 -17.65
C PRO A 18 20.47 22.34 -18.00
N ILE A 19 20.70 22.11 -19.31
CA ILE A 19 21.83 21.34 -19.82
C ILE A 19 23.17 22.01 -19.44
N ASP A 20 24.12 21.22 -18.93
CA ASP A 20 25.50 21.66 -18.74
C ASP A 20 26.22 21.78 -20.09
N SER A 21 26.16 22.97 -20.67
CA SER A 21 26.85 23.30 -21.92
C SER A 21 28.39 23.36 -21.82
N THR A 22 28.99 23.19 -20.63
CA THR A 22 30.45 23.23 -20.46
C THR A 22 31.13 21.91 -20.82
N ARG A 23 30.37 20.81 -20.89
CA ARG A 23 30.83 19.48 -21.26
C ARG A 23 30.17 19.03 -22.55
N CYS A 24 30.97 18.45 -23.45
CA CYS A 24 30.49 17.85 -24.68
C CYS A 24 30.71 16.34 -24.59
N ILE A 25 29.62 15.58 -24.45
CA ILE A 25 29.66 14.13 -24.27
C ILE A 25 29.47 13.49 -25.65
N GLY A 26 30.49 12.79 -26.12
CA GLY A 26 30.52 12.14 -27.41
C GLY A 26 29.86 10.76 -27.39
N LEU A 27 29.24 10.41 -28.51
CA LEU A 27 28.74 9.07 -28.79
C LEU A 27 29.67 8.35 -29.78
N SER A 28 30.08 7.14 -29.44
CA SER A 28 30.75 6.24 -30.38
C SER A 28 29.74 5.22 -30.92
N PRO A 29 29.55 5.10 -32.25
CA PRO A 29 28.65 4.09 -32.81
C PRO A 29 29.19 2.68 -32.54
N LEU A 30 28.31 1.76 -32.14
CA LEU A 30 28.66 0.37 -31.83
C LEU A 30 27.66 -0.60 -32.47
N GLY A 31 27.84 -0.91 -33.75
CA GLY A 31 26.95 -1.84 -34.47
C GLY A 31 25.49 -1.36 -34.42
N PHE A 32 24.66 -2.06 -33.65
CA PHE A 32 23.23 -1.73 -33.42
C PHE A 32 22.98 -0.80 -32.22
N GLY A 33 24.03 -0.29 -31.57
CA GLY A 33 23.93 0.53 -30.36
C GLY A 33 24.88 1.74 -30.38
N ILE A 34 24.96 2.39 -29.22
CA ILE A 34 25.85 3.51 -28.94
C ILE A 34 26.72 3.19 -27.72
N GLN A 35 27.94 3.70 -27.71
CA GLN A 35 28.87 3.60 -26.58
C GLN A 35 29.21 5.01 -26.09
N ILE A 36 29.21 5.18 -24.77
CA ILE A 36 29.49 6.42 -24.05
C ILE A 36 30.69 6.16 -23.15
N GLU A 37 31.77 6.92 -23.35
CA GLU A 37 32.94 6.85 -22.49
C GLU A 37 32.71 7.68 -21.23
N LEU A 38 32.99 7.13 -20.05
CA LEU A 38 32.71 7.78 -18.77
C LEU A 38 33.77 8.80 -18.34
N ASP A 39 34.89 8.90 -19.07
CA ASP A 39 35.91 9.92 -18.83
C ASP A 39 35.48 11.34 -19.26
N GLN A 40 34.35 11.45 -19.97
CA GLN A 40 33.81 12.70 -20.50
C GLN A 40 32.78 13.36 -19.58
N ILE A 41 32.29 12.64 -18.57
CA ILE A 41 31.17 13.07 -17.73
C ILE A 41 31.64 13.53 -16.34
N ASP A 42 30.76 14.20 -15.61
CA ASP A 42 30.91 14.39 -14.16
C ASP A 42 30.28 13.19 -13.42
N PRO A 43 31.04 12.36 -12.69
CA PRO A 43 30.48 11.19 -12.03
C PRO A 43 29.53 11.55 -10.88
N ALA A 44 29.54 12.79 -10.39
CA ALA A 44 28.62 13.24 -9.35
C ALA A 44 27.23 13.64 -9.88
N LEU A 45 27.06 13.73 -11.20
CA LEU A 45 25.80 14.10 -11.85
C LEU A 45 25.24 12.93 -12.67
N PRO A 46 23.91 12.74 -12.72
CA PRO A 46 23.30 11.78 -13.62
C PRO A 46 23.61 12.10 -15.09
N LEU A 47 23.82 11.05 -15.86
CA LEU A 47 23.90 11.07 -17.32
C LEU A 47 22.53 10.76 -17.92
N PHE A 48 22.12 11.55 -18.90
CA PHE A 48 20.86 11.35 -19.63
C PHE A 48 21.13 11.04 -21.10
N VAL A 49 20.42 10.05 -21.63
CA VAL A 49 20.44 9.69 -23.06
C VAL A 49 19.03 9.69 -23.58
N ARG A 50 18.66 10.74 -24.33
CA ARG A 50 17.30 11.02 -24.78
C ARG A 50 17.17 10.79 -26.28
N SER A 51 16.12 10.10 -26.70
CA SER A 51 15.79 9.93 -28.11
C SER A 51 15.26 11.23 -28.75
N GLY A 52 15.39 11.34 -30.07
CA GLY A 52 14.90 12.44 -30.90
C GLY A 52 13.37 12.43 -31.12
N LEU A 53 12.64 11.51 -30.48
CA LEU A 53 11.18 11.43 -30.56
C LEU A 53 10.48 12.72 -30.12
N HIS A 54 11.15 13.53 -29.30
CA HIS A 54 10.60 14.79 -28.82
C HIS A 54 10.28 15.76 -29.98
N GLU A 55 11.04 15.70 -31.08
CA GLU A 55 10.80 16.54 -32.25
C GLU A 55 9.72 15.98 -33.18
N ASN A 56 9.51 14.66 -33.15
CA ASN A 56 8.55 13.94 -34.00
C ASN A 56 7.90 12.80 -33.22
N PRO A 57 6.90 13.11 -32.36
CA PRO A 57 6.30 12.10 -31.50
C PRO A 57 5.47 11.11 -32.32
N TYR A 58 5.41 9.85 -31.86
CA TYR A 58 4.76 8.75 -32.57
C TYR A 58 3.37 8.47 -31.99
N LEU A 59 2.35 8.36 -32.84
CA LEU A 59 1.01 8.01 -32.40
C LEU A 59 0.94 6.55 -31.94
N ILE A 60 0.42 6.32 -30.74
CA ILE A 60 0.23 4.98 -30.17
C ILE A 60 -1.24 4.70 -29.94
N ASP A 61 -1.61 3.41 -29.96
CA ASP A 61 -3.01 3.00 -29.85
C ASP A 61 -3.60 3.37 -28.47
N PRO A 62 -4.84 3.87 -28.43
CA PRO A 62 -5.57 4.05 -27.18
C PRO A 62 -5.91 2.69 -26.56
N ASP A 63 -6.26 2.71 -25.28
CA ASP A 63 -6.78 1.53 -24.58
C ASP A 63 -5.86 0.31 -24.67
N TRP A 64 -4.56 0.54 -24.66
CA TRP A 64 -3.58 -0.51 -24.84
C TRP A 64 -2.56 -0.53 -23.72
N VAL A 65 -1.80 -1.61 -23.62
CA VAL A 65 -0.68 -1.73 -22.68
C VAL A 65 0.60 -2.00 -23.45
N PHE A 66 1.60 -1.19 -23.16
CA PHE A 66 2.93 -1.37 -23.72
C PHE A 66 3.92 -1.77 -22.63
N ASN A 67 4.96 -2.50 -22.99
CA ASN A 67 6.13 -2.72 -22.16
C ASN A 67 7.27 -1.83 -22.64
N ILE A 68 8.08 -1.36 -21.70
CA ILE A 68 9.32 -0.67 -22.02
C ILE A 68 10.43 -1.72 -22.16
N ALA A 69 11.16 -1.72 -23.27
CA ALA A 69 12.39 -2.49 -23.34
C ALA A 69 13.55 -1.59 -23.75
N GLY A 70 14.71 -1.90 -23.21
CA GLY A 70 15.91 -1.12 -23.42
C GLY A 70 17.11 -1.91 -22.94
N GLU A 71 18.13 -2.02 -23.77
CA GLU A 71 19.33 -2.75 -23.38
C GLU A 71 20.43 -1.78 -22.97
N MET A 72 20.92 -1.93 -21.74
CA MET A 72 22.11 -1.23 -21.27
C MET A 72 23.16 -2.22 -20.80
N TYR A 73 24.40 -2.02 -21.24
CA TYR A 73 25.57 -2.77 -20.77
C TYR A 73 26.61 -1.80 -20.23
N GLY A 74 26.87 -1.90 -18.93
CA GLY A 74 28.05 -1.38 -18.25
C GLY A 74 28.60 -2.46 -17.33
N SER A 75 29.78 -2.29 -16.74
CA SER A 75 30.12 -3.12 -15.57
C SER A 75 29.29 -2.64 -14.38
N ASP A 76 28.52 -3.54 -13.78
CA ASP A 76 27.51 -3.21 -12.76
C ASP A 76 28.10 -2.57 -11.49
N ASP A 77 29.38 -2.79 -11.24
CA ASP A 77 30.08 -2.39 -10.00
C ASP A 77 30.05 -0.89 -9.70
N PHE A 78 29.75 -0.04 -10.69
CA PHE A 78 29.70 1.42 -10.52
C PHE A 78 28.35 2.06 -10.84
N LEU A 79 27.32 1.28 -11.17
CA LEU A 79 25.98 1.82 -11.47
C LEU A 79 25.15 1.86 -10.19
N ARG A 80 24.56 3.02 -9.91
CA ARG A 80 23.67 3.16 -8.76
C ARG A 80 22.27 2.69 -9.09
N GLN A 81 21.78 1.72 -8.33
CA GLN A 81 20.48 1.06 -8.58
C GLN A 81 19.41 1.41 -7.57
N ASP A 82 19.70 2.25 -6.58
CA ASP A 82 18.72 2.65 -5.56
C ASP A 82 17.56 3.48 -6.18
N THR A 83 16.53 3.75 -5.38
CA THR A 83 15.40 4.64 -5.76
C THR A 83 15.38 5.95 -4.99
N ASP A 84 16.39 6.22 -4.17
CA ASP A 84 16.47 7.46 -3.39
C ASP A 84 16.77 8.71 -4.24
N CYS A 85 17.20 8.51 -5.49
CA CYS A 85 17.36 9.58 -6.48
C CYS A 85 16.03 10.28 -6.83
N GLU A 86 16.15 11.44 -7.48
CA GLU A 86 15.01 12.19 -7.99
C GLU A 86 14.12 11.33 -8.90
N ASN A 87 12.80 11.52 -8.77
CA ASN A 87 11.72 10.75 -9.43
C ASN A 87 11.67 9.25 -9.06
N GLY A 88 12.51 8.78 -8.14
CA GLY A 88 12.50 7.39 -7.71
C GLY A 88 13.36 6.47 -8.56
N LEU A 89 14.26 7.04 -9.36
CA LEU A 89 15.03 6.32 -10.35
C LEU A 89 16.47 6.82 -10.31
N CYS A 90 17.42 6.01 -9.84
CA CYS A 90 18.83 6.32 -10.00
C CYS A 90 19.31 5.92 -11.40
N THR A 91 19.10 4.65 -11.77
CA THR A 91 19.45 4.15 -13.10
C THR A 91 18.27 3.39 -13.70
N GLY A 92 17.89 3.77 -14.92
CA GLY A 92 16.86 3.11 -15.69
C GLY A 92 16.33 3.96 -16.84
N ILE A 93 15.06 3.78 -17.18
CA ILE A 93 14.43 4.39 -18.34
C ILE A 93 13.20 5.21 -17.96
N LEU A 94 13.01 6.33 -18.63
CA LEU A 94 11.82 7.18 -18.55
C LEU A 94 11.16 7.23 -19.93
N ILE A 95 9.84 7.09 -19.95
CA ILE A 95 9.01 7.25 -21.14
C ILE A 95 8.06 8.42 -20.92
N GLY A 96 7.93 9.26 -21.93
CA GLY A 96 6.96 10.34 -21.97
C GLY A 96 5.88 10.05 -23.02
N ILE A 97 4.62 10.06 -22.60
CA ILE A 97 3.46 10.01 -23.49
C ILE A 97 2.70 11.33 -23.37
N LEU A 98 2.54 12.03 -24.48
CA LEU A 98 1.66 13.17 -24.59
C LEU A 98 0.22 12.69 -24.78
N VAL A 99 -0.67 13.19 -23.93
CA VAL A 99 -2.11 13.04 -24.05
C VAL A 99 -2.74 14.42 -24.21
N PRO A 100 -3.94 14.57 -24.78
CA PRO A 100 -4.68 15.83 -24.73
C PRO A 100 -4.77 16.38 -23.31
N ASP A 101 -4.83 17.70 -23.18
CA ASP A 101 -5.21 18.33 -21.92
C ASP A 101 -6.73 18.36 -21.71
N GLU A 102 -7.17 18.84 -20.55
CA GLU A 102 -8.60 18.86 -20.18
C GLU A 102 -9.44 19.74 -21.14
N ASP A 103 -8.87 20.83 -21.63
CA ASP A 103 -9.51 21.75 -22.58
C ASP A 103 -9.41 21.28 -24.04
N MET A 104 -8.67 20.20 -24.30
CA MET A 104 -8.46 19.57 -25.62
C MET A 104 -7.79 20.49 -26.65
N ASP A 105 -7.04 21.50 -26.20
CA ASP A 105 -6.34 22.46 -27.05
C ASP A 105 -4.81 22.41 -26.92
N SER A 106 -4.31 21.67 -25.93
CA SER A 106 -2.89 21.40 -25.71
C SER A 106 -2.64 19.94 -25.33
N THR A 107 -1.45 19.64 -24.79
CA THR A 107 -1.07 18.28 -24.40
C THR A 107 -0.43 18.27 -23.02
N ASN A 108 -0.76 17.24 -22.23
CA ASN A 108 -0.11 16.91 -20.97
C ASN A 108 0.87 15.75 -21.15
N LEU A 109 2.04 15.83 -20.52
CA LEU A 109 3.01 14.74 -20.49
C LEU A 109 2.73 13.78 -19.33
N ARG A 110 2.59 12.49 -19.64
CA ARG A 110 2.58 11.37 -18.71
C ARG A 110 3.96 10.74 -18.70
N THR A 111 4.61 10.69 -17.54
CA THR A 111 5.94 10.10 -17.41
C THR A 111 5.88 8.75 -16.70
N TYR A 112 6.39 7.71 -17.35
CA TYR A 112 6.50 6.34 -16.83
C TYR A 112 7.98 6.03 -16.58
N ALA A 113 8.28 5.21 -15.58
CA ALA A 113 9.65 4.89 -15.20
C ALA A 113 9.86 3.38 -15.07
N GLY A 114 10.84 2.84 -15.80
CA GLY A 114 11.31 1.46 -15.65
C GLY A 114 12.70 1.44 -15.01
N GLN A 115 12.89 0.61 -13.99
CA GLN A 115 14.17 0.48 -13.31
C GLN A 115 15.01 -0.61 -13.95
N PHE A 116 16.33 -0.41 -14.00
CA PHE A 116 17.26 -1.43 -14.47
C PHE A 116 17.29 -2.60 -13.47
N ASP A 117 17.02 -3.82 -13.94
CA ASP A 117 17.24 -5.04 -13.15
C ASP A 117 18.61 -5.67 -13.51
N PRO A 118 19.59 -5.64 -12.59
CA PRO A 118 20.92 -6.23 -12.83
C PRO A 118 20.92 -7.76 -12.81
N ASN A 119 19.92 -8.40 -12.22
CA ASN A 119 19.88 -9.86 -12.08
C ASN A 119 19.47 -10.54 -13.39
N PHE A 120 19.01 -9.76 -14.36
CA PHE A 120 18.65 -10.23 -15.68
C PHE A 120 19.92 -10.39 -16.56
N PHE A 121 20.50 -11.59 -16.55
CA PHE A 121 21.68 -11.94 -17.36
C PHE A 121 21.35 -11.96 -18.87
N GLY A 122 21.65 -10.84 -19.56
CA GLY A 122 21.49 -10.67 -21.02
C GLY A 122 20.10 -10.14 -21.41
N TYR A 123 20.02 -9.28 -22.43
CA TYR A 123 18.80 -8.53 -22.80
C TYR A 123 18.10 -7.88 -21.60
N GLY A 124 18.65 -6.78 -21.07
CA GLY A 124 17.97 -6.04 -20.00
C GLY A 124 16.55 -5.68 -20.45
N ASN A 125 15.53 -6.23 -19.81
CA ASN A 125 14.18 -5.71 -19.91
C ASN A 125 14.00 -4.73 -18.76
N TYR A 126 13.44 -3.56 -19.03
CA TYR A 126 13.00 -2.63 -17.99
C TYR A 126 11.53 -2.94 -17.72
N PRO A 127 11.18 -3.87 -16.81
CA PRO A 127 9.78 -4.18 -16.57
C PRO A 127 9.09 -2.87 -16.19
N ALA A 128 8.18 -2.42 -17.04
CA ALA A 128 7.35 -1.25 -16.83
C ALA A 128 6.20 -1.32 -17.82
N CYS A 129 4.99 -1.49 -17.29
CA CYS A 129 3.79 -1.51 -18.12
C CYS A 129 3.27 -0.09 -18.30
N VAL A 130 2.91 0.27 -19.52
CA VAL A 130 2.51 1.62 -19.89
C VAL A 130 1.10 1.53 -20.46
N PRO A 131 0.05 1.61 -19.60
CA PRO A 131 -1.32 1.70 -20.09
C PRO A 131 -1.54 3.06 -20.75
N THR A 132 -2.07 3.06 -21.98
CA THR A 132 -2.54 4.28 -22.65
C THR A 132 -3.95 4.63 -22.20
N GLU A 133 -4.25 5.93 -22.18
CA GLU A 133 -5.59 6.46 -21.91
C GLU A 133 -6.48 6.27 -23.16
N TYR A 134 -7.79 6.50 -23.04
CA TYR A 134 -8.76 6.29 -24.13
C TYR A 134 -8.61 7.26 -25.32
N PHE A 135 -7.72 8.25 -25.21
CA PHE A 135 -7.57 9.28 -26.23
C PHE A 135 -6.99 8.73 -27.53
N ALA A 136 -7.69 8.91 -28.65
CA ALA A 136 -7.19 8.50 -29.96
C ALA A 136 -5.87 9.19 -30.40
N SER A 137 -5.43 10.21 -29.65
CA SER A 137 -4.24 11.01 -29.92
C SER A 137 -3.14 10.84 -28.86
N ASN A 138 -3.04 9.68 -28.21
CA ASN A 138 -1.87 9.36 -27.39
C ASN A 138 -0.60 9.39 -28.27
N GLN A 139 0.44 10.11 -27.84
CA GLN A 139 1.69 10.21 -28.60
C GLN A 139 2.90 9.89 -27.73
N TRP A 140 3.69 8.92 -28.13
CA TRP A 140 4.99 8.65 -27.52
C TRP A 140 6.00 9.72 -27.95
N SER A 141 6.42 10.56 -27.00
CA SER A 141 7.28 11.73 -27.25
C SER A 141 8.67 11.61 -26.66
N GLU A 142 8.87 10.78 -25.63
CA GLU A 142 10.16 10.70 -24.94
C GLU A 142 10.54 9.27 -24.58
N LEU A 143 11.83 9.01 -24.71
CA LEU A 143 12.53 7.81 -24.24
C LEU A 143 13.89 8.30 -23.74
N ILE A 144 14.12 8.18 -22.45
CA ILE A 144 15.31 8.73 -21.77
C ILE A 144 15.91 7.65 -20.90
N PHE A 145 17.16 7.28 -21.14
CA PHE A 145 17.94 6.57 -20.14
C PHE A 145 18.49 7.57 -19.13
N LYS A 146 18.21 7.33 -17.86
CA LYS A 146 18.86 8.00 -16.73
C LYS A 146 19.88 7.06 -16.15
N ILE A 147 21.11 7.51 -16.00
CA ILE A 147 22.20 6.71 -15.46
C ILE A 147 22.88 7.48 -14.35
N THR A 148 22.89 6.94 -13.15
CA THR A 148 23.59 7.52 -12.01
C THR A 148 24.73 6.59 -11.62
N LEU A 149 25.93 7.17 -11.46
CA LEU A 149 27.09 6.41 -11.02
C LEU A 149 27.16 6.35 -9.49
N ASP A 150 27.61 5.22 -8.95
CA ASP A 150 28.00 5.11 -7.55
C ASP A 150 29.37 5.76 -7.37
N THR A 151 29.36 6.98 -6.85
CA THR A 151 30.59 7.75 -6.58
C THR A 151 31.50 7.13 -5.50
N THR A 152 31.03 6.11 -4.78
CA THR A 152 31.84 5.36 -3.82
C THR A 152 32.60 4.20 -4.45
N ALA A 153 32.18 3.76 -5.64
CA ALA A 153 32.85 2.74 -6.43
C ALA A 153 34.03 3.34 -7.22
N GLU A 154 35.08 2.54 -7.41
CA GLU A 154 36.18 2.93 -8.30
C GLU A 154 35.72 2.75 -9.76
N ILE A 155 35.57 3.87 -10.49
CA ILE A 155 35.27 3.83 -11.92
C ILE A 155 36.57 3.50 -12.67
N PRO A 156 36.67 2.34 -13.36
CA PRO A 156 37.89 1.97 -14.05
C PRO A 156 38.26 2.95 -15.17
N VAL A 157 39.55 3.14 -15.42
CA VAL A 157 40.03 3.90 -16.58
C VAL A 157 39.55 3.22 -17.87
N GLY A 158 38.88 3.98 -18.74
CA GLY A 158 38.27 3.46 -19.96
C GLY A 158 36.93 2.74 -19.73
N ALA A 159 36.28 2.97 -18.58
CA ALA A 159 34.92 2.53 -18.36
C ALA A 159 33.96 3.20 -19.35
N TYR A 160 32.99 2.43 -19.81
CA TYR A 160 32.01 2.85 -20.78
C TYR A 160 30.62 2.31 -20.42
N ILE A 161 29.60 2.94 -20.98
CA ILE A 161 28.24 2.42 -21.02
C ILE A 161 27.85 2.20 -22.48
N ARG A 162 27.23 1.07 -22.77
CA ARG A 162 26.64 0.78 -24.07
C ARG A 162 25.14 0.74 -23.93
N LEU A 163 24.47 1.35 -24.89
CA LEU A 163 23.03 1.25 -25.05
C LEU A 163 22.75 0.55 -26.37
N PHE A 164 21.93 -0.48 -26.30
CA PHE A 164 21.39 -1.18 -27.46
C PHE A 164 19.87 -0.99 -27.49
N GLN A 165 19.25 -1.56 -28.51
CA GLN A 165 17.80 -1.64 -28.76
C GLN A 165 16.93 -1.11 -27.63
N SER A 166 16.15 -0.07 -27.91
CA SER A 166 15.19 0.47 -26.97
C SER A 166 13.92 0.91 -27.67
N GLY A 167 12.81 0.77 -26.96
CA GLY A 167 11.53 1.18 -27.47
C GLY A 167 10.37 0.75 -26.61
N LEU A 168 9.19 1.07 -27.14
CA LEU A 168 7.91 0.72 -26.57
C LEU A 168 7.34 -0.47 -27.35
N TYR A 169 7.09 -1.57 -26.65
CA TYR A 169 6.61 -2.82 -27.25
C TYR A 169 5.17 -3.05 -26.85
N MET A 170 4.31 -3.21 -27.84
CA MET A 170 2.92 -3.55 -27.61
C MET A 170 2.82 -4.91 -26.89
N LEU A 171 2.13 -4.98 -25.74
CA LEU A 171 1.77 -6.28 -25.18
C LEU A 171 0.73 -6.94 -26.06
N TYR A 172 0.89 -8.23 -26.33
CA TYR A 172 -0.07 -8.98 -27.11
C TYR A 172 -1.36 -9.20 -26.31
N GLU A 173 -2.49 -9.13 -27.01
CA GLU A 173 -3.80 -9.59 -26.52
C GLU A 173 -4.16 -8.99 -25.15
N VAL A 174 -4.39 -7.66 -25.14
CA VAL A 174 -4.92 -6.94 -23.98
C VAL A 174 -6.42 -7.09 -23.94
N GLY A 175 -6.93 -7.69 -22.86
CA GLY A 175 -8.35 -7.79 -22.57
C GLY A 175 -8.87 -6.56 -21.84
N HIS A 176 -9.90 -5.94 -22.41
CA HIS A 176 -10.53 -4.75 -21.84
C HIS A 176 -11.65 -5.13 -20.87
N ILE A 177 -11.61 -4.56 -19.67
CA ILE A 177 -12.62 -4.76 -18.63
C ILE A 177 -13.30 -3.43 -18.37
N SER A 178 -14.57 -3.30 -18.78
CA SER A 178 -15.40 -2.11 -18.52
C SER A 178 -16.46 -2.35 -17.43
N GLU A 179 -16.76 -3.61 -17.12
CA GLU A 179 -17.69 -4.02 -16.06
C GLU A 179 -17.26 -5.36 -15.45
N VAL A 180 -17.71 -5.64 -14.23
CA VAL A 180 -17.46 -6.92 -13.56
C VAL A 180 -18.80 -7.59 -13.27
N VAL A 181 -19.22 -8.48 -14.16
CA VAL A 181 -20.46 -9.27 -13.99
C VAL A 181 -20.12 -10.64 -13.42
N ALA A 182 -20.49 -10.87 -12.16
CA ALA A 182 -20.30 -12.16 -11.51
C ALA A 182 -21.41 -13.13 -11.94
N GLN A 183 -21.07 -14.04 -12.87
CA GLN A 183 -22.02 -15.01 -13.44
C GLN A 183 -22.41 -16.07 -12.41
N GLU A 184 -23.65 -16.58 -12.46
CA GLU A 184 -24.19 -17.51 -11.44
C GLU A 184 -23.32 -18.76 -11.22
N TRP A 185 -22.69 -19.29 -12.28
CA TRP A 185 -21.83 -20.46 -12.17
C TRP A 185 -20.51 -20.20 -11.41
N THR A 186 -20.12 -18.94 -11.22
CA THR A 186 -18.99 -18.53 -10.39
C THR A 186 -19.34 -18.44 -8.90
N PHE A 187 -20.62 -18.56 -8.56
CA PHE A 187 -21.06 -18.55 -7.17
C PHE A 187 -20.64 -19.84 -6.45
N THR A 188 -19.98 -19.66 -5.32
CA THR A 188 -19.77 -20.69 -4.30
C THR A 188 -20.79 -20.49 -3.17
N ASP A 189 -20.88 -21.41 -2.21
CA ASP A 189 -21.83 -21.33 -1.09
C ASP A 189 -21.87 -19.97 -0.35
N THR A 190 -20.81 -19.16 -0.42
CA THR A 190 -20.67 -17.90 0.31
C THR A 190 -20.30 -16.68 -0.52
N SER A 191 -19.79 -16.84 -1.75
CA SER A 191 -19.25 -15.71 -2.53
C SER A 191 -19.05 -16.07 -4.01
N TYR A 192 -18.97 -15.06 -4.87
CA TYR A 192 -18.60 -15.24 -6.27
C TYR A 192 -17.07 -15.33 -6.42
N GLN A 193 -16.61 -16.23 -7.28
CA GLN A 193 -15.20 -16.48 -7.60
C GLN A 193 -15.01 -16.26 -9.11
N VAL A 194 -14.73 -15.02 -9.49
CA VAL A 194 -14.76 -14.53 -10.87
C VAL A 194 -13.33 -14.47 -11.41
N PRO A 195 -12.89 -15.44 -12.23
CA PRO A 195 -11.57 -15.36 -12.84
C PRO A 195 -11.50 -14.16 -13.78
N VAL A 196 -10.42 -13.38 -13.71
CA VAL A 196 -10.31 -12.12 -14.48
C VAL A 196 -10.44 -12.34 -15.99
N TYR A 197 -9.97 -13.48 -16.53
CA TYR A 197 -10.10 -13.82 -17.95
C TYR A 197 -11.56 -13.94 -18.42
N THR A 198 -12.52 -14.13 -17.52
CA THR A 198 -13.95 -14.20 -17.87
C THR A 198 -14.59 -12.83 -18.05
N LEU A 199 -13.90 -11.77 -17.65
CA LEU A 199 -14.38 -10.39 -17.66
C LEU A 199 -14.05 -9.65 -18.95
N ALA A 200 -13.12 -10.18 -19.75
CA ALA A 200 -12.74 -9.62 -21.04
C ALA A 200 -13.17 -10.58 -22.16
N ASN A 201 -13.65 -10.02 -23.26
CA ASN A 201 -14.03 -10.82 -24.44
C ASN A 201 -12.82 -11.30 -25.24
N ASP A 202 -11.71 -10.59 -25.12
CA ASP A 202 -10.42 -10.84 -25.74
C ASP A 202 -9.34 -10.75 -24.66
N GLY A 203 -8.16 -11.33 -24.91
CA GLY A 203 -7.04 -11.30 -23.97
C GLY A 203 -6.68 -12.67 -23.41
N TRP A 204 -5.37 -12.90 -23.24
CA TRP A 204 -4.85 -14.17 -22.74
C TRP A 204 -4.25 -14.03 -21.35
N GLN A 205 -3.48 -12.97 -21.14
CA GLN A 205 -2.64 -12.77 -19.94
C GLN A 205 -2.59 -11.32 -19.47
N ASN A 206 -3.13 -10.36 -20.22
CA ASN A 206 -3.05 -8.94 -19.87
C ASN A 206 -4.45 -8.36 -19.84
N TYR A 207 -4.85 -7.78 -18.71
CA TYR A 207 -6.20 -7.23 -18.52
C TYR A 207 -6.10 -5.77 -18.11
N LEU A 208 -6.82 -4.91 -18.82
CA LEU A 208 -6.86 -3.47 -18.61
C LEU A 208 -8.26 -3.06 -18.13
N MET A 209 -8.34 -2.57 -16.90
CA MET A 209 -9.52 -1.91 -16.35
C MET A 209 -9.68 -0.54 -17.00
N MET A 210 -10.82 -0.33 -17.66
CA MET A 210 -11.07 0.78 -18.56
C MET A 210 -11.72 1.98 -17.88
N TYR A 211 -11.28 3.18 -18.25
CA TYR A 211 -11.94 4.43 -17.91
C TYR A 211 -13.17 4.63 -18.82
N ASP A 212 -14.31 5.08 -18.28
CA ASP A 212 -15.49 5.42 -19.09
C ASP A 212 -15.36 6.82 -19.69
N PRO A 213 -15.18 6.97 -21.02
CA PRO A 213 -15.03 8.27 -21.65
C PRO A 213 -16.26 9.17 -21.47
N ALA A 214 -17.44 8.61 -21.17
CA ALA A 214 -18.65 9.39 -20.93
C ALA A 214 -18.58 10.25 -19.66
N LEU A 215 -17.67 9.95 -18.73
CA LEU A 215 -17.42 10.76 -17.54
C LEU A 215 -16.64 12.05 -17.85
N GLY A 216 -15.92 12.09 -18.97
CA GLY A 216 -15.11 13.24 -19.39
C GLY A 216 -13.60 13.01 -19.23
N TYR A 217 -12.85 14.06 -18.95
CA TYR A 217 -11.39 13.98 -18.84
C TYR A 217 -10.96 13.25 -17.55
N PRO A 218 -10.08 12.24 -17.59
CA PRO A 218 -9.62 11.52 -16.40
C PRO A 218 -8.86 12.45 -15.43
N SER A 219 -9.36 12.58 -14.20
CA SER A 219 -8.75 13.45 -13.18
C SER A 219 -9.14 13.02 -11.77
N GLU A 220 -8.53 13.64 -10.76
CA GLU A 220 -8.86 13.37 -9.35
C GLU A 220 -10.33 13.69 -9.01
N THR A 221 -10.92 14.66 -9.69
CA THR A 221 -12.34 15.03 -9.54
C THR A 221 -13.26 14.20 -10.42
N ASN A 222 -12.70 13.44 -11.36
CA ASN A 222 -13.43 12.68 -12.36
C ASN A 222 -12.93 11.23 -12.45
N GLN A 223 -13.04 10.51 -11.33
CA GLN A 223 -12.65 9.11 -11.21
C GLN A 223 -13.74 8.19 -11.77
N HIS A 224 -13.35 7.17 -12.52
CA HIS A 224 -14.24 6.08 -12.94
C HIS A 224 -14.18 4.94 -11.91
N PHE A 225 -15.35 4.44 -11.53
CA PHE A 225 -15.48 3.22 -10.74
C PHE A 225 -16.19 2.17 -11.59
N ILE A 226 -15.44 1.14 -11.98
CA ILE A 226 -16.01 -0.07 -12.54
C ILE A 226 -16.81 -0.73 -11.42
N GLU A 227 -18.09 -0.94 -11.68
CA GLU A 227 -19.01 -1.55 -10.72
C GLU A 227 -19.00 -3.07 -10.91
N ALA A 228 -18.81 -3.81 -9.81
CA ALA A 228 -18.96 -5.25 -9.78
C ALA A 228 -20.30 -5.67 -9.21
N TYR A 229 -21.00 -6.57 -9.89
CA TYR A 229 -22.33 -7.01 -9.48
C TYR A 229 -22.65 -8.45 -9.90
N PRO A 230 -23.52 -9.16 -9.16
CA PRO A 230 -24.03 -10.45 -9.58
C PRO A 230 -24.94 -10.36 -10.82
N GLU A 231 -24.86 -11.33 -11.71
CA GLU A 231 -25.77 -11.45 -12.86
C GLU A 231 -27.24 -11.44 -12.41
N VAL A 232 -27.56 -12.19 -11.35
CA VAL A 232 -28.84 -12.11 -10.65
C VAL A 232 -28.69 -11.26 -9.39
N GLN A 233 -29.10 -10.00 -9.49
CA GLN A 233 -28.97 -8.99 -8.43
C GLN A 233 -29.78 -9.38 -7.16
N PRO A 234 -29.11 -9.76 -6.05
CA PRO A 234 -29.80 -10.11 -4.82
C PRO A 234 -30.13 -8.85 -3.99
N ASP A 235 -31.09 -8.96 -3.08
CA ASP A 235 -31.48 -7.91 -2.12
C ASP A 235 -30.66 -7.93 -0.82
N PHE A 236 -29.56 -8.70 -0.81
CA PHE A 236 -28.60 -8.77 0.28
C PHE A 236 -27.17 -8.57 -0.25
N GLN A 237 -26.29 -8.10 0.62
CA GLN A 237 -24.87 -7.93 0.29
C GLN A 237 -24.21 -9.29 0.03
N THR A 238 -23.45 -9.36 -1.05
CA THR A 238 -22.61 -10.51 -1.40
C THR A 238 -21.17 -10.07 -1.58
N THR A 239 -20.25 -11.02 -1.49
CA THR A 239 -18.83 -10.81 -1.79
C THR A 239 -18.51 -11.32 -3.20
N ILE A 240 -17.83 -10.50 -3.99
CA ILE A 240 -17.36 -10.82 -5.34
C ILE A 240 -15.83 -10.81 -5.33
N ASN A 241 -15.21 -11.97 -5.57
CA ASN A 241 -13.76 -12.09 -5.66
C ASN A 241 -13.34 -12.14 -7.12
N VAL A 242 -12.68 -11.09 -7.60
CA VAL A 242 -11.99 -11.07 -8.90
C VAL A 242 -10.64 -11.75 -8.72
N LEU A 243 -10.47 -12.92 -9.33
CA LEU A 243 -9.28 -13.76 -9.15
C LEU A 243 -8.26 -13.46 -10.25
N LEU A 244 -7.04 -13.15 -9.83
CA LEU A 244 -5.88 -12.93 -10.69
C LEU A 244 -4.88 -14.08 -10.49
N SER A 245 -4.73 -14.92 -11.50
CA SER A 245 -3.96 -16.17 -11.45
C SER A 245 -2.54 -16.00 -11.97
N PHE A 246 -1.72 -17.04 -11.81
CA PHE A 246 -0.38 -17.11 -12.40
C PHE A 246 -0.36 -16.76 -13.90
N GLU A 247 0.66 -16.02 -14.33
CA GLU A 247 0.84 -15.45 -15.68
C GLU A 247 -0.18 -14.37 -16.10
N GLU A 248 -1.22 -14.10 -15.32
CA GLU A 248 -2.15 -13.01 -15.59
C GLU A 248 -1.63 -11.69 -15.02
N SER A 249 -1.83 -10.60 -15.75
CA SER A 249 -1.45 -9.24 -15.37
C SER A 249 -2.69 -8.35 -15.37
N LEU A 250 -2.92 -7.62 -14.28
CA LEU A 250 -4.01 -6.65 -14.16
C LEU A 250 -3.45 -5.23 -14.08
N LEU A 251 -4.01 -4.38 -14.93
CA LEU A 251 -3.64 -2.98 -15.06
C LEU A 251 -4.88 -2.09 -15.00
N PHE A 252 -4.65 -0.83 -14.65
CA PHE A 252 -5.69 0.19 -14.59
C PHE A 252 -5.32 1.34 -15.52
N GLN A 253 -6.26 1.77 -16.34
CA GLN A 253 -6.14 3.10 -16.93
C GLN A 253 -6.14 4.16 -15.83
N PRO A 254 -5.45 5.30 -16.03
CA PRO A 254 -5.46 6.40 -15.09
C PRO A 254 -6.88 6.75 -14.59
N TYR A 255 -6.99 7.02 -13.29
CA TYR A 255 -8.25 7.38 -12.61
C TYR A 255 -9.38 6.33 -12.68
N THR A 256 -9.05 5.06 -12.96
CA THR A 256 -10.00 3.94 -12.95
C THR A 256 -9.82 3.09 -11.69
N ASN A 257 -10.93 2.77 -11.05
CA ASN A 257 -10.98 1.99 -9.80
C ASN A 257 -12.06 0.92 -9.89
N LEU A 258 -12.07 0.00 -8.93
CA LEU A 258 -13.06 -1.07 -8.82
C LEU A 258 -13.82 -0.95 -7.49
N ARG A 259 -15.15 -1.07 -7.53
CA ARG A 259 -15.99 -1.19 -6.32
C ARG A 259 -17.20 -2.08 -6.58
N GLY A 260 -17.90 -2.47 -5.52
CA GLY A 260 -19.17 -3.20 -5.66
C GLY A 260 -20.32 -2.27 -5.99
N ALA A 261 -21.21 -2.72 -6.86
CA ALA A 261 -22.47 -2.03 -7.13
C ALA A 261 -23.36 -2.00 -5.89
N PHE A 262 -24.39 -1.15 -5.92
CA PHE A 262 -25.41 -1.15 -4.88
C PHE A 262 -26.21 -2.46 -4.90
N VAL A 263 -26.48 -2.97 -3.69
CA VAL A 263 -27.39 -4.11 -3.49
C VAL A 263 -28.79 -3.74 -3.98
N ALA A 264 -29.51 -4.70 -4.57
CA ALA A 264 -30.84 -4.45 -5.12
C ALA A 264 -31.77 -3.83 -4.06
N GLY A 265 -32.35 -2.68 -4.38
CA GLY A 265 -33.23 -1.95 -3.47
C GLY A 265 -32.53 -1.11 -2.39
N SER A 266 -31.20 -1.01 -2.42
CA SER A 266 -30.42 -0.11 -1.56
C SER A 266 -29.79 1.04 -2.36
N ASP A 267 -29.61 2.18 -1.70
CA ASP A 267 -28.89 3.37 -2.19
C ASP A 267 -27.58 3.61 -1.41
N THR A 268 -27.28 2.75 -0.44
CA THR A 268 -26.19 2.94 0.54
C THR A 268 -25.37 1.68 0.77
N LEU A 269 -25.99 0.50 0.70
CA LEU A 269 -25.33 -0.78 0.85
C LEU A 269 -24.80 -1.25 -0.51
N ARG A 270 -23.50 -1.50 -0.59
CA ARG A 270 -22.83 -2.06 -1.78
C ARG A 270 -22.41 -3.51 -1.56
N HIS A 271 -22.25 -4.26 -2.65
CA HIS A 271 -21.55 -5.54 -2.62
C HIS A 271 -20.10 -5.35 -2.18
N GLU A 272 -19.53 -6.35 -1.51
CA GLU A 272 -18.10 -6.36 -1.22
C GLU A 272 -17.34 -6.87 -2.44
N VAL A 273 -16.20 -6.26 -2.76
CA VAL A 273 -15.37 -6.67 -3.89
C VAL A 273 -13.94 -6.89 -3.44
N ASN A 274 -13.35 -8.00 -3.86
CA ASN A 274 -11.96 -8.29 -3.60
C ASN A 274 -11.23 -8.52 -4.91
N ILE A 275 -10.09 -7.85 -5.11
CA ILE A 275 -9.09 -8.33 -6.06
C ILE A 275 -8.22 -9.33 -5.31
N VAL A 276 -8.28 -10.60 -5.68
CA VAL A 276 -7.53 -11.69 -5.05
C VAL A 276 -6.38 -12.09 -5.96
N ASN A 277 -5.16 -11.75 -5.58
CA ASN A 277 -3.97 -12.16 -6.33
C ASN A 277 -3.49 -13.55 -5.88
N GLU A 278 -3.58 -14.51 -6.78
CA GLU A 278 -3.22 -15.93 -6.62
C GLU A 278 -2.00 -16.31 -7.47
N GLY A 279 -1.11 -15.36 -7.75
CA GLY A 279 0.13 -15.62 -8.50
C GLY A 279 0.34 -14.73 -9.72
N GLY A 280 -0.58 -13.82 -10.03
CA GLY A 280 -0.43 -12.88 -11.13
C GLY A 280 0.28 -11.58 -10.75
N ASN A 281 0.31 -10.65 -11.69
CA ASN A 281 1.04 -9.38 -11.57
C ASN A 281 0.09 -8.19 -11.59
N ILE A 282 0.25 -7.25 -10.66
CA ILE A 282 -0.46 -5.97 -10.71
C ILE A 282 0.53 -4.88 -11.02
N CYS A 283 0.30 -4.15 -12.11
CA CYS A 283 1.22 -3.13 -12.57
C CYS A 283 0.64 -1.72 -12.35
N ILE A 284 1.32 -0.90 -11.55
CA ILE A 284 0.87 0.45 -11.17
C ILE A 284 2.00 1.45 -11.48
N ASN A 285 1.72 2.45 -12.30
CA ASN A 285 2.73 3.45 -12.73
C ASN A 285 2.42 4.87 -12.22
N LEU A 286 1.39 5.50 -12.77
CA LEU A 286 1.12 6.93 -12.58
C LEU A 286 -0.02 7.22 -11.59
N VAL A 287 -0.80 6.20 -11.24
CA VAL A 287 -2.14 6.37 -10.65
C VAL A 287 -2.23 5.78 -9.24
N GLU A 288 -3.11 6.39 -8.44
CA GLU A 288 -3.62 5.85 -7.19
C GLU A 288 -4.74 4.85 -7.49
N VAL A 289 -4.53 3.56 -7.23
CA VAL A 289 -5.60 2.54 -7.26
C VAL A 289 -6.30 2.55 -5.90
N ILE A 290 -7.58 2.89 -5.90
CA ILE A 290 -8.36 3.17 -4.71
C ILE A 290 -9.24 1.96 -4.34
N PHE A 291 -9.14 1.57 -3.08
CA PHE A 291 -9.97 0.57 -2.45
C PHE A 291 -10.80 1.25 -1.36
N GLU A 292 -12.12 1.30 -1.57
CA GLU A 292 -13.08 1.89 -0.64
C GLU A 292 -14.44 1.18 -0.65
N GLU A 293 -15.30 1.51 0.33
CA GLU A 293 -16.69 1.05 0.39
C GLU A 293 -16.82 -0.49 0.35
N GLY A 294 -15.91 -1.18 1.04
CA GLY A 294 -15.88 -2.64 1.09
C GLY A 294 -15.04 -3.29 -0.01
N ALA A 295 -14.41 -2.51 -0.90
CA ALA A 295 -13.41 -3.02 -1.83
C ALA A 295 -12.09 -3.34 -1.11
N ASN A 296 -11.50 -4.51 -1.37
CA ASN A 296 -10.23 -4.93 -0.77
C ASN A 296 -9.26 -5.48 -1.82
N TYR A 297 -7.98 -5.43 -1.49
CA TYR A 297 -6.95 -6.20 -2.18
C TYR A 297 -6.50 -7.34 -1.27
N VAL A 298 -6.53 -8.58 -1.78
CA VAL A 298 -6.13 -9.78 -1.04
C VAL A 298 -4.94 -10.40 -1.73
N HIS A 299 -3.79 -10.45 -1.06
CA HIS A 299 -2.56 -10.98 -1.64
C HIS A 299 -2.28 -12.40 -1.14
N ARG A 300 -2.34 -13.41 -2.01
CA ARG A 300 -1.93 -14.79 -1.70
C ARG A 300 -0.56 -15.12 -2.27
N GLU A 301 -0.33 -14.75 -3.52
CA GLU A 301 0.90 -14.96 -4.28
C GLU A 301 0.98 -13.94 -5.43
N GLY A 302 2.12 -13.88 -6.12
CA GLY A 302 2.34 -13.02 -7.28
C GLY A 302 3.07 -11.72 -6.92
N GLU A 303 3.00 -10.74 -7.81
CA GLU A 303 3.78 -9.50 -7.70
C GLU A 303 2.89 -8.26 -7.79
N ILE A 304 3.38 -7.16 -7.18
CA ILE A 304 2.83 -5.82 -7.39
C ILE A 304 3.99 -4.94 -7.83
N ASP A 305 4.00 -4.61 -9.11
CA ASP A 305 5.00 -3.77 -9.71
C ASP A 305 4.62 -2.30 -9.58
N LEU A 306 5.33 -1.61 -8.69
CA LEU A 306 5.20 -0.18 -8.47
C LEU A 306 6.28 0.54 -9.28
N HIS A 307 5.88 1.15 -10.40
CA HIS A 307 6.80 1.84 -11.29
C HIS A 307 6.83 3.33 -10.98
N GLY A 308 7.90 3.76 -10.32
CA GLY A 308 8.12 5.14 -9.92
C GLY A 308 7.56 5.49 -8.53
N LYS A 309 7.87 6.71 -8.07
CA LYS A 309 7.43 7.21 -6.75
C LYS A 309 5.94 7.58 -6.70
N GLY A 310 5.28 7.76 -7.84
CA GLY A 310 3.88 8.14 -7.95
C GLY A 310 2.89 6.97 -7.81
N ALA A 311 3.32 5.75 -8.19
CA ALA A 311 2.51 4.54 -8.11
C ALA A 311 1.98 4.31 -6.69
N CYS A 312 0.66 4.22 -6.53
CA CYS A 312 0.07 4.14 -5.21
C CYS A 312 -1.13 3.20 -5.15
N MET A 313 -1.19 2.35 -4.13
CA MET A 313 -2.44 1.75 -3.68
C MET A 313 -2.95 2.54 -2.48
N GLN A 314 -4.24 2.85 -2.47
CA GLN A 314 -4.88 3.62 -1.43
C GLN A 314 -6.06 2.88 -0.82
N PHE A 315 -6.07 2.77 0.50
CA PHE A 315 -7.15 2.17 1.26
C PHE A 315 -7.86 3.22 2.11
N ARG A 316 -9.18 3.31 2.00
CA ARG A 316 -10.02 4.28 2.72
C ARG A 316 -11.43 3.75 2.95
N ASN A 317 -12.21 4.38 3.84
CA ASN A 317 -13.65 4.13 3.99
C ASN A 317 -14.05 2.64 3.98
N GLY A 318 -13.41 1.81 4.80
CA GLY A 318 -13.69 0.37 4.92
C GLY A 318 -12.87 -0.54 4.00
N GLY A 319 -12.15 0.01 3.03
CA GLY A 319 -11.25 -0.76 2.17
C GLY A 319 -9.99 -1.23 2.90
N ALA A 320 -9.46 -2.39 2.50
CA ALA A 320 -8.31 -3.00 3.14
C ALA A 320 -7.33 -3.70 2.20
N PHE A 321 -6.04 -3.63 2.56
CA PHE A 321 -5.04 -4.59 2.12
C PHE A 321 -5.13 -5.81 3.03
N VAL A 322 -5.28 -7.01 2.48
CA VAL A 322 -5.47 -8.23 3.26
C VAL A 322 -4.35 -9.22 2.93
N LEU A 323 -3.66 -9.68 3.97
CA LEU A 323 -2.65 -10.73 3.88
C LEU A 323 -3.16 -12.00 4.62
N PRO A 324 -3.54 -13.07 3.89
CA PRO A 324 -4.08 -14.29 4.47
C PRO A 324 -3.10 -15.05 5.37
N GLU A 325 -3.58 -16.10 6.03
CA GLU A 325 -2.77 -16.88 6.96
C GLU A 325 -1.51 -17.45 6.29
N ASN A 326 -0.37 -17.39 7.00
CA ASN A 326 0.92 -17.95 6.58
C ASN A 326 1.45 -17.45 5.22
N THR A 327 0.98 -16.30 4.74
CA THR A 327 1.50 -15.68 3.52
C THR A 327 2.58 -14.66 3.85
N SER A 328 3.51 -14.43 2.93
CA SER A 328 4.58 -13.44 3.09
C SER A 328 4.64 -12.54 1.88
N PHE A 329 4.76 -11.24 2.10
CA PHE A 329 4.80 -10.28 1.01
C PHE A 329 5.60 -9.02 1.37
N THR A 330 6.34 -8.50 0.38
CA THR A 330 7.06 -7.23 0.48
C THR A 330 6.44 -6.23 -0.49
N TYR A 331 5.80 -5.20 0.04
CA TYR A 331 5.23 -4.12 -0.75
C TYR A 331 6.25 -3.01 -1.00
N GLY A 332 6.45 -2.66 -2.27
CA GLY A 332 7.30 -1.54 -2.69
C GLY A 332 8.79 -1.77 -2.52
N GLU A 333 9.25 -3.00 -2.76
CA GLU A 333 10.67 -3.37 -2.69
C GLU A 333 11.59 -2.32 -3.33
N GLY A 334 12.63 -1.93 -2.60
CA GLY A 334 13.62 -0.96 -3.04
C GLY A 334 13.18 0.49 -2.91
N GLY A 335 12.10 0.82 -2.18
CA GLY A 335 11.60 2.21 -2.05
C GLY A 335 10.55 2.60 -3.08
N ARG A 336 10.03 1.64 -3.85
CA ARG A 336 9.17 1.88 -5.02
C ARG A 336 7.72 2.16 -4.62
N GLY A 337 7.09 3.11 -5.31
CA GLY A 337 5.71 3.52 -5.07
C GLY A 337 5.42 3.96 -3.65
N MET A 338 4.14 3.97 -3.30
CA MET A 338 3.63 4.40 -2.00
C MET A 338 2.43 3.58 -1.58
N LEU A 339 2.22 3.47 -0.27
CA LEU A 339 0.98 2.97 0.31
C LEU A 339 0.25 4.12 0.98
N ALA A 340 -0.96 4.43 0.53
CA ALA A 340 -1.79 5.45 1.18
C ALA A 340 -2.84 4.78 2.08
N LEU A 341 -2.81 5.14 3.36
CA LEU A 341 -3.82 4.72 4.34
C LEU A 341 -4.58 5.96 4.79
N ARG A 342 -5.84 6.07 4.37
CA ARG A 342 -6.71 7.17 4.79
C ARG A 342 -7.69 6.73 5.88
N SER A 343 -8.44 7.69 6.42
CA SER A 343 -9.48 7.42 7.42
C SER A 343 -10.41 6.27 6.99
N GLY A 344 -10.63 5.33 7.91
CA GLY A 344 -11.39 4.11 7.66
C GLY A 344 -10.70 3.03 6.80
N GLY A 345 -9.52 3.30 6.23
CA GLY A 345 -8.69 2.29 5.55
C GLY A 345 -7.83 1.50 6.52
N THR A 346 -7.44 0.28 6.16
CA THR A 346 -6.65 -0.59 7.04
C THR A 346 -5.79 -1.61 6.28
N ILE A 347 -4.91 -2.30 7.04
CA ILE A 347 -4.18 -3.48 6.62
C ILE A 347 -4.62 -4.60 7.57
N ARG A 348 -5.15 -5.70 7.01
CA ARG A 348 -5.60 -6.87 7.76
C ARG A 348 -4.58 -7.98 7.59
N LEU A 349 -3.88 -8.30 8.67
CA LEU A 349 -2.96 -9.43 8.75
C LEU A 349 -3.65 -10.60 9.44
N ASN A 350 -3.50 -11.80 8.90
CA ASN A 350 -4.01 -13.03 9.52
C ASN A 350 -2.87 -13.82 10.22
N GLY A 351 -3.21 -14.89 10.92
CA GLY A 351 -2.24 -15.67 11.70
C GLY A 351 -1.05 -16.15 10.87
N GLY A 352 0.17 -15.97 11.38
CA GLY A 352 1.39 -16.40 10.70
C GLY A 352 1.82 -15.57 9.48
N SER A 353 1.09 -14.52 9.10
CA SER A 353 1.41 -13.72 7.91
C SER A 353 2.59 -12.77 8.15
N HIS A 354 3.45 -12.57 7.15
CA HIS A 354 4.62 -11.68 7.22
C HIS A 354 4.52 -10.58 6.18
N PHE A 355 4.30 -9.34 6.63
CA PHE A 355 4.20 -8.20 5.74
C PHE A 355 5.37 -7.25 5.93
N THR A 356 6.10 -6.95 4.85
CA THR A 356 7.16 -5.95 4.82
C THR A 356 6.72 -4.79 3.94
N ILE A 357 6.76 -3.56 4.47
CA ILE A 357 6.68 -2.35 3.64
C ILE A 357 8.10 -1.85 3.44
N ASP A 358 8.54 -1.73 2.20
CA ASP A 358 9.84 -1.15 1.85
C ASP A 358 9.71 0.14 1.03
N ASN A 359 8.65 0.91 1.26
CA ASN A 359 8.42 2.20 0.60
C ASN A 359 7.78 3.24 1.54
N THR A 360 7.25 4.32 0.96
CA THR A 360 6.60 5.38 1.73
C THR A 360 5.14 5.05 2.06
N VAL A 361 4.83 4.94 3.36
CA VAL A 361 3.45 4.97 3.87
C VAL A 361 3.02 6.42 4.09
N LYS A 362 1.90 6.79 3.46
CA LYS A 362 1.29 8.11 3.60
C LYS A 362 -0.03 8.02 4.36
N LEU A 363 -0.14 8.80 5.43
CA LEU A 363 -1.33 8.93 6.26
C LEU A 363 -2.09 10.21 5.91
N TYR A 364 -3.39 10.09 5.63
CA TYR A 364 -4.26 11.23 5.33
C TYR A 364 -5.64 11.13 5.98
N ALA A 365 -6.12 12.24 6.54
CA ALA A 365 -7.53 12.35 6.90
C ALA A 365 -8.39 12.39 5.63
N TYR A 366 -9.53 11.69 5.61
CA TYR A 366 -10.42 11.67 4.44
C TYR A 366 -11.89 11.51 4.81
N GLY A 367 -12.74 12.14 3.98
CA GLY A 367 -14.18 11.94 4.02
C GLY A 367 -14.83 12.38 5.34
N PRO A 368 -15.99 11.83 5.70
CA PRO A 368 -16.73 12.22 6.90
C PRO A 368 -15.99 11.90 8.21
N LEU A 369 -14.96 11.05 8.14
CA LEU A 369 -14.13 10.68 9.28
C LEU A 369 -12.93 11.62 9.50
N ALA A 370 -12.68 12.57 8.58
CA ALA A 370 -11.54 13.48 8.66
C ALA A 370 -11.58 14.37 9.92
N ASP A 371 -12.78 14.79 10.32
CA ASP A 371 -13.00 15.66 11.48
C ASP A 371 -13.16 14.90 12.81
N ASP A 372 -13.28 13.57 12.77
CA ASP A 372 -13.33 12.74 13.97
C ASP A 372 -11.89 12.32 14.38
N PRO A 373 -11.37 12.78 15.53
CA PRO A 373 -10.03 12.41 15.98
C PRO A 373 -9.80 10.90 16.12
N ALA A 374 -10.85 10.13 16.42
CA ALA A 374 -10.78 8.67 16.49
C ALA A 374 -10.94 8.04 15.11
N GLY A 375 -11.93 8.48 14.33
CA GLY A 375 -12.20 8.02 12.97
C GLY A 375 -11.07 8.29 11.96
N ARG A 376 -10.24 9.31 12.19
CA ARG A 376 -9.10 9.62 11.32
C ARG A 376 -7.86 8.76 11.54
N GLN A 377 -7.80 7.96 12.61
CA GLN A 377 -6.66 7.09 12.89
C GLN A 377 -6.68 5.84 12.02
N VAL A 378 -5.51 5.23 11.81
CA VAL A 378 -5.40 3.93 11.12
C VAL A 378 -5.02 2.87 12.15
N TYR A 379 -5.75 1.76 12.15
CA TYR A 379 -5.55 0.65 13.07
C TYR A 379 -5.19 -0.62 12.30
N ILE A 380 -4.18 -1.34 12.80
CA ILE A 380 -3.71 -2.62 12.27
C ILE A 380 -3.61 -3.61 13.43
N ASP A 381 -4.24 -4.77 13.28
CA ASP A 381 -4.12 -5.88 14.24
C ASP A 381 -2.95 -6.78 13.88
N LEU A 382 -2.13 -7.13 14.88
CA LEU A 382 -1.04 -8.10 14.75
C LEU A 382 -1.42 -9.37 15.51
N PRO A 383 -2.14 -10.33 14.87
CA PRO A 383 -2.52 -11.59 15.50
C PRO A 383 -1.30 -12.49 15.77
N PRO A 384 -1.49 -13.58 16.55
CA PRO A 384 -0.41 -14.51 16.88
C PRO A 384 0.37 -15.00 15.67
N GLY A 385 1.71 -14.94 15.77
CA GLY A 385 2.62 -15.40 14.73
C GLY A 385 2.73 -14.50 13.50
N SER A 386 1.93 -13.43 13.40
CA SER A 386 2.09 -12.44 12.33
C SER A 386 3.28 -11.52 12.60
N ARG A 387 3.87 -10.99 11.54
CA ARG A 387 4.94 -9.98 11.61
C ARG A 387 4.67 -8.86 10.63
N PHE A 388 4.77 -7.62 11.12
CA PHE A 388 4.79 -6.41 10.31
C PHE A 388 6.18 -5.78 10.42
N ARG A 389 6.81 -5.50 9.27
CA ARG A 389 8.16 -4.94 9.21
C ARG A 389 8.22 -3.72 8.30
N PHE A 390 9.03 -2.74 8.69
CA PHE A 390 9.49 -1.68 7.82
C PHE A 390 10.90 -2.01 7.30
N GLY A 391 11.05 -2.00 5.97
CA GLY A 391 12.31 -2.23 5.27
C GLY A 391 13.26 -1.03 5.32
N PRO A 392 14.48 -1.15 4.77
CA PRO A 392 15.49 -0.09 4.79
C PRO A 392 15.09 1.18 4.04
N ASN A 393 14.22 1.08 3.04
CA ASN A 393 13.75 2.22 2.24
C ASN A 393 12.41 2.76 2.73
N ALA A 394 11.88 2.20 3.82
CA ALA A 394 10.57 2.54 4.31
C ALA A 394 10.55 3.89 5.04
N SER A 395 9.47 4.64 4.84
CA SER A 395 9.17 5.83 5.63
C SER A 395 7.69 5.94 5.93
N VAL A 396 7.34 6.63 7.01
CA VAL A 396 5.96 6.97 7.34
C VAL A 396 5.86 8.49 7.41
N ILE A 397 4.91 9.06 6.67
CA ILE A 397 4.64 10.50 6.63
C ILE A 397 3.15 10.80 6.77
N ALA A 398 2.81 11.96 7.34
CA ALA A 398 1.45 12.45 7.49
C ALA A 398 1.37 13.92 6.99
N PRO A 399 1.51 14.15 5.67
CA PRO A 399 1.78 15.49 5.15
C PRO A 399 0.58 16.46 5.20
N PHE A 400 -0.66 15.96 5.36
CA PHE A 400 -1.87 16.80 5.49
C PHE A 400 -2.63 16.51 6.79
N ASP A 401 -1.88 16.33 7.88
CA ASP A 401 -2.40 16.23 9.23
C ASP A 401 -2.08 17.54 9.98
N PRO A 402 -2.93 18.58 9.85
CA PRO A 402 -2.63 19.92 10.36
C PRO A 402 -2.41 19.96 11.89
N ASP A 403 -2.95 18.97 12.62
CA ASP A 403 -2.81 18.86 14.07
C ASP A 403 -1.69 17.88 14.51
N GLY A 404 -1.04 17.19 13.56
CA GLY A 404 0.00 16.18 13.84
C GLY A 404 -0.48 14.96 14.64
N SER A 405 -1.79 14.72 14.62
CA SER A 405 -2.51 13.79 15.48
C SER A 405 -2.80 12.41 14.86
N MET A 406 -2.75 12.28 13.53
CA MET A 406 -2.96 11.03 12.83
C MET A 406 -1.74 10.13 13.06
N LYS A 407 -2.02 8.91 13.51
CA LYS A 407 -1.03 7.89 13.81
C LYS A 407 -1.45 6.56 13.20
N LEU A 408 -0.45 5.73 12.98
CA LEU A 408 -0.60 4.32 12.66
C LEU A 408 -0.54 3.53 13.97
N HIS A 409 -1.68 2.96 14.37
CA HIS A 409 -1.82 2.18 15.60
C HIS A 409 -1.72 0.68 15.31
N PHE A 410 -0.88 -0.01 16.05
CA PHE A 410 -0.71 -1.46 15.99
C PHE A 410 -1.22 -2.09 17.28
N TYR A 411 -2.23 -2.94 17.18
CA TYR A 411 -2.69 -3.79 18.27
C TYR A 411 -1.81 -5.05 18.35
N MET A 412 -1.02 -5.15 19.41
CA MET A 412 -0.01 -6.20 19.62
C MET A 412 -0.65 -7.48 20.18
N ASN A 413 -1.54 -8.11 19.41
CA ASN A 413 -2.35 -9.27 19.79
C ASN A 413 -1.62 -10.63 19.68
N GLY A 414 -0.29 -10.63 19.86
CA GLY A 414 0.57 -11.81 19.75
C GLY A 414 1.46 -11.84 18.50
N GLY A 415 1.37 -10.85 17.63
CA GLY A 415 2.31 -10.62 16.53
C GLY A 415 3.45 -9.66 16.87
N GLU A 416 4.32 -9.43 15.90
CA GLU A 416 5.54 -8.62 16.03
C GLU A 416 5.53 -7.40 15.12
N LEU A 417 6.02 -6.26 15.63
CA LEU A 417 6.25 -5.03 14.87
C LEU A 417 7.74 -4.68 14.87
N ASP A 418 8.34 -4.68 13.70
CA ASP A 418 9.73 -4.30 13.45
C ASP A 418 9.80 -2.93 12.76
N ASP A 419 10.04 -1.88 13.55
CA ASP A 419 10.14 -0.48 13.13
C ASP A 419 11.57 0.08 13.28
N GLN A 420 12.58 -0.79 13.42
CA GLN A 420 13.94 -0.37 13.79
C GLN A 420 14.65 0.43 12.69
N LEU A 421 14.31 0.15 11.43
CA LEU A 421 14.89 0.82 10.26
C LEU A 421 14.24 2.18 9.95
N LEU A 422 13.14 2.53 10.64
CA LEU A 422 12.50 3.83 10.47
C LEU A 422 13.28 4.96 11.15
N SER A 423 13.27 6.14 10.53
CA SER A 423 13.76 7.37 11.13
C SER A 423 13.02 7.70 12.45
N PRO A 424 13.64 8.47 13.36
CA PRO A 424 12.97 8.95 14.56
C PRO A 424 11.64 9.67 14.26
N GLU A 425 11.59 10.45 13.18
CA GLU A 425 10.41 11.21 12.75
C GLU A 425 9.27 10.26 12.34
N SER A 426 9.55 9.25 11.50
CA SER A 426 8.53 8.27 11.11
C SER A 426 8.06 7.42 12.29
N ARG A 427 8.94 7.04 13.22
CA ARG A 427 8.55 6.31 14.44
C ARG A 427 7.62 7.10 15.36
N GLN A 428 7.66 8.43 15.34
CA GLN A 428 6.70 9.26 16.10
C GLN A 428 5.27 9.18 15.57
N LEU A 429 5.08 8.68 14.35
CA LEU A 429 3.76 8.43 13.76
C LEU A 429 3.20 7.06 14.13
N ILE A 430 3.97 6.22 14.82
CA ILE A 430 3.58 4.86 15.20
C ILE A 430 3.16 4.81 16.67
N ARG A 431 2.09 4.06 16.95
CA ARG A 431 1.59 3.77 18.30
C ARG A 431 1.39 2.27 18.47
N ARG A 432 2.01 1.70 19.50
CA ARG A 432 1.78 0.30 19.90
C ARG A 432 0.71 0.26 20.98
N ILE A 433 -0.30 -0.58 20.80
CA ILE A 433 -1.36 -0.82 21.76
C ILE A 433 -1.28 -2.28 22.17
N TYR A 434 -0.92 -2.54 23.42
CA TYR A 434 -0.89 -3.91 23.94
C TYR A 434 -2.26 -4.25 24.52
N PRO A 435 -2.78 -5.47 24.27
CA PRO A 435 -3.96 -5.93 24.99
C PRO A 435 -3.68 -5.85 26.49
N PRO A 436 -4.70 -5.56 27.33
CA PRO A 436 -4.55 -5.58 28.77
C PRO A 436 -3.94 -6.93 29.15
N GLN A 437 -2.75 -6.92 29.75
CA GLN A 437 -2.14 -8.18 30.15
C GLN A 437 -3.04 -8.85 31.18
N THR A 438 -3.79 -9.87 30.75
CA THR A 438 -4.28 -10.93 31.62
C THR A 438 -3.04 -11.65 32.12
N VAL A 439 -2.45 -11.14 33.20
CA VAL A 439 -1.43 -11.83 33.96
C VAL A 439 -1.99 -13.23 34.22
N ALA A 440 -1.35 -14.27 33.71
CA ALA A 440 -1.79 -15.64 33.94
C ALA A 440 -1.89 -15.88 35.46
N GLY A 441 -3.07 -16.31 35.93
CA GLY A 441 -3.40 -16.38 37.37
C GLY A 441 -4.04 -15.13 37.97
N LYS A 442 -4.39 -14.14 37.13
CA LYS A 442 -5.16 -12.96 37.53
C LYS A 442 -6.62 -13.14 37.12
N LEU A 443 -7.48 -13.13 38.12
CA LEU A 443 -8.92 -13.27 37.96
C LEU A 443 -9.47 -12.17 37.06
N ALA A 444 -10.35 -12.53 36.13
CA ALA A 444 -11.03 -11.58 35.24
C ALA A 444 -12.23 -10.97 35.98
N PHE A 445 -12.07 -9.75 36.49
CA PHE A 445 -13.13 -9.02 37.16
C PHE A 445 -13.05 -7.52 36.87
N ASN A 446 -14.20 -6.86 36.92
CA ASN A 446 -14.35 -5.42 36.76
C ASN A 446 -15.18 -4.87 37.91
N ALA A 447 -14.95 -3.62 38.30
CA ALA A 447 -15.78 -2.95 39.30
C ALA A 447 -16.02 -1.47 38.97
N GLY A 448 -17.24 -0.98 39.19
CA GLY A 448 -17.63 0.39 38.92
C GLY A 448 -18.87 0.83 39.72
N PRO A 449 -19.19 2.13 39.79
CA PRO A 449 -18.43 3.24 39.20
C PRO A 449 -17.09 3.47 39.91
N ASN A 450 -16.12 4.05 39.20
CA ASN A 450 -14.81 4.42 39.73
C ASN A 450 -14.40 5.80 39.16
N PRO A 451 -14.47 6.89 39.96
CA PRO A 451 -14.60 6.91 41.41
C PRO A 451 -15.97 6.47 41.96
N VAL A 452 -15.96 5.80 43.12
CA VAL A 452 -17.14 5.26 43.82
C VAL A 452 -17.59 6.18 44.96
N ALA A 453 -18.91 6.28 45.18
CA ALA A 453 -19.50 7.05 46.27
C ALA A 453 -19.95 6.17 47.45
N ALA A 454 -20.98 5.33 47.28
CA ALA A 454 -21.51 4.48 48.36
C ALA A 454 -21.55 3.00 48.00
N GLU A 455 -21.74 2.67 46.73
CA GLU A 455 -21.92 1.31 46.25
C GLU A 455 -21.03 1.04 45.05
N LEU A 456 -20.33 -0.09 45.06
CA LEU A 456 -19.48 -0.57 43.97
C LEU A 456 -20.11 -1.83 43.38
N LEU A 457 -20.51 -1.78 42.11
CA LEU A 457 -20.88 -2.94 41.32
C LEU A 457 -19.62 -3.71 40.95
N LEU A 458 -19.55 -4.99 41.30
CA LEU A 458 -18.48 -5.92 40.97
C LEU A 458 -19.01 -6.99 40.01
N GLN A 459 -18.33 -7.19 38.89
CA GLN A 459 -18.57 -8.28 37.94
C GLN A 459 -17.36 -9.22 37.89
N TYR A 460 -17.60 -10.51 38.08
CA TYR A 460 -16.55 -11.54 38.10
C TYR A 460 -17.00 -12.78 37.32
N GLN A 461 -16.15 -13.26 36.42
CA GLN A 461 -16.40 -14.52 35.71
C GLN A 461 -15.63 -15.66 36.37
N SER A 462 -16.35 -16.56 37.04
CA SER A 462 -15.75 -17.74 37.66
C SER A 462 -15.80 -18.97 36.74
N LYS A 463 -14.76 -19.79 36.81
CA LYS A 463 -14.67 -21.07 36.08
C LYS A 463 -15.45 -22.21 36.76
N LYS A 464 -15.80 -22.06 38.04
CA LYS A 464 -16.44 -23.10 38.87
C LYS A 464 -17.22 -22.45 40.02
N ASP A 465 -17.96 -23.24 40.78
CA ASP A 465 -18.53 -22.73 42.03
C ASP A 465 -17.41 -22.64 43.08
N GLU A 466 -17.17 -21.45 43.63
CA GLU A 466 -16.06 -21.21 44.55
C GLU A 466 -16.29 -20.02 45.50
N PRO A 467 -15.69 -20.05 46.71
CA PRO A 467 -15.68 -18.88 47.58
C PRO A 467 -14.79 -17.78 46.99
N VAL A 468 -15.22 -16.53 47.14
CA VAL A 468 -14.51 -15.32 46.70
C VAL A 468 -14.30 -14.41 47.90
N THR A 469 -13.07 -13.93 48.09
CA THR A 469 -12.75 -12.92 49.11
C THR A 469 -12.33 -11.63 48.43
N LEU A 470 -12.94 -10.51 48.82
CA LEU A 470 -12.58 -9.18 48.36
C LEU A 470 -11.97 -8.38 49.50
N ARG A 471 -10.86 -7.69 49.25
CA ARG A 471 -10.19 -6.82 50.22
C ARG A 471 -9.93 -5.45 49.63
N PHE A 472 -10.35 -4.41 50.33
CA PHE A 472 -9.93 -3.04 50.06
C PHE A 472 -8.70 -2.73 50.92
N ILE A 473 -7.58 -2.46 50.28
CA ILE A 473 -6.30 -2.15 50.94
C ILE A 473 -5.96 -0.68 50.65
N ASP A 474 -5.71 0.09 51.70
CA ASP A 474 -5.35 1.51 51.59
C ASP A 474 -3.91 1.69 51.05
N LEU A 475 -3.50 2.93 50.77
CA LEU A 475 -2.15 3.24 50.27
C LEU A 475 -1.01 2.90 51.24
N HIS A 476 -1.32 2.66 52.52
CA HIS A 476 -0.34 2.25 53.53
C HIS A 476 -0.28 0.72 53.66
N GLY A 477 -0.96 -0.02 52.80
CA GLY A 477 -1.02 -1.48 52.84
C GLY A 477 -1.94 -2.04 53.94
N ARG A 478 -2.80 -1.20 54.56
CA ARG A 478 -3.71 -1.63 55.62
C ARG A 478 -5.04 -2.08 55.04
N LEU A 479 -5.58 -3.18 55.57
CA LEU A 479 -6.92 -3.65 55.22
C LEU A 479 -7.96 -2.66 55.76
N ALA A 480 -8.75 -2.08 54.86
CA ALA A 480 -9.81 -1.15 55.19
C ALA A 480 -11.19 -1.84 55.29
N GLN A 481 -11.48 -2.77 54.39
CA GLN A 481 -12.73 -3.52 54.37
C GLN A 481 -12.54 -4.87 53.66
N GLU A 482 -13.28 -5.89 54.08
CA GLU A 482 -13.27 -7.23 53.50
C GLU A 482 -14.70 -7.74 53.26
N PHE A 483 -14.91 -8.46 52.16
CA PHE A 483 -16.15 -9.18 51.86
C PHE A 483 -15.86 -10.65 51.56
N SER A 484 -16.77 -11.52 52.01
CA SER A 484 -16.79 -12.94 51.67
C SER A 484 -18.05 -13.25 50.88
N LEU A 485 -17.86 -13.70 49.64
CA LEU A 485 -18.91 -13.96 48.66
C LEU A 485 -18.81 -15.40 48.15
N GLN A 486 -19.87 -15.86 47.49
CA GLN A 486 -19.89 -17.17 46.85
C GLN A 486 -20.16 -16.98 45.36
N ALA A 487 -19.19 -17.35 44.52
CA ALA A 487 -19.35 -17.35 43.07
C ALA A 487 -19.98 -18.67 42.60
N ARG A 488 -20.79 -18.56 41.56
CA ARG A 488 -21.22 -19.67 40.71
C ARG A 488 -20.39 -19.67 39.42
N LYS A 489 -20.25 -20.84 38.80
CA LYS A 489 -19.67 -20.96 37.46
C LYS A 489 -20.36 -20.01 36.48
N GLY A 490 -19.58 -19.23 35.73
CA GLY A 490 -20.08 -18.19 34.82
C GLY A 490 -19.96 -16.79 35.42
N TRP A 491 -20.80 -15.87 34.95
CA TRP A 491 -20.79 -14.47 35.38
C TRP A 491 -21.52 -14.29 36.72
N ASN A 492 -20.89 -13.55 37.62
CA ASN A 492 -21.43 -13.15 38.92
C ASN A 492 -21.41 -11.64 39.03
N GLU A 493 -22.43 -11.09 39.69
CA GLU A 493 -22.56 -9.67 39.93
C GLU A 493 -22.94 -9.42 41.39
N TRP A 494 -22.24 -8.48 42.03
CA TRP A 494 -22.51 -8.08 43.41
C TRP A 494 -22.45 -6.58 43.56
N VAL A 495 -23.36 -6.03 44.38
CA VAL A 495 -23.30 -4.62 44.80
C VAL A 495 -22.66 -4.57 46.19
N LEU A 496 -21.51 -3.93 46.30
CA LEU A 496 -20.71 -3.86 47.52
C LEU A 496 -20.95 -2.52 48.23
N PRO A 497 -21.41 -2.51 49.49
CA PRO A 497 -21.55 -1.28 50.27
C PRO A 497 -20.18 -0.79 50.73
N VAL A 498 -19.69 0.27 50.10
CA VAL A 498 -18.38 0.90 50.37
C VAL A 498 -18.52 2.32 50.92
N GLY A 499 -19.72 2.72 51.33
CA GLY A 499 -20.02 4.06 51.85
C GLY A 499 -19.21 4.43 53.10
N ASP A 500 -18.90 3.44 53.93
CA ASP A 500 -18.12 3.63 55.16
C ASP A 500 -16.61 3.73 54.92
N LEU A 501 -16.13 3.50 53.69
CA LEU A 501 -14.73 3.74 53.35
C LEU A 501 -14.44 5.25 53.33
N PRO A 502 -13.37 5.73 53.99
CA PRO A 502 -12.90 7.09 53.83
C PRO A 502 -12.60 7.44 52.37
N ALA A 503 -12.73 8.72 52.02
CA ALA A 503 -12.28 9.22 50.72
C ALA A 503 -10.78 8.94 50.53
N GLY A 504 -10.39 8.38 49.38
CA GLY A 504 -9.02 7.95 49.18
C GLY A 504 -8.84 6.96 48.03
N LEU A 505 -7.61 6.47 47.90
CA LEU A 505 -7.22 5.50 46.89
C LEU A 505 -7.04 4.12 47.53
N TYR A 506 -7.64 3.10 46.91
CA TYR A 506 -7.62 1.72 47.39
C TYR A 506 -7.19 0.75 46.29
N SER A 507 -6.52 -0.32 46.70
CA SER A 507 -6.37 -1.54 45.90
C SER A 507 -7.49 -2.49 46.28
N LEU A 508 -8.37 -2.82 45.33
CA LEU A 508 -9.36 -3.89 45.45
C LEU A 508 -8.70 -5.19 45.00
N VAL A 509 -8.50 -6.10 45.96
CA VAL A 509 -7.93 -7.43 45.75
C VAL A 509 -9.05 -8.46 45.81
N LEU A 510 -9.22 -9.23 44.73
CA LEU A 510 -10.15 -10.36 44.64
C LEU A 510 -9.34 -11.66 44.70
N SER A 511 -9.70 -12.57 45.59
CA SER A 511 -9.07 -13.89 45.75
C SER A 511 -10.12 -14.99 45.54
N ALA A 512 -9.84 -15.91 44.62
CA ALA A 512 -10.72 -17.05 44.33
C ALA A 512 -9.88 -18.22 43.79
N GLY A 513 -10.14 -19.43 44.28
CA GLY A 513 -9.51 -20.64 43.74
C GLY A 513 -7.97 -20.70 43.81
N GLY A 514 -7.32 -19.87 44.63
CA GLY A 514 -5.85 -19.73 44.69
C GLY A 514 -5.26 -18.70 43.72
N GLU A 515 -6.10 -18.06 42.91
CA GLU A 515 -5.75 -16.96 42.01
C GLU A 515 -6.07 -15.60 42.66
N LEU A 516 -5.39 -14.53 42.22
CA LEU A 516 -5.57 -13.19 42.75
C LEU A 516 -5.79 -12.18 41.62
N GLY A 517 -6.88 -11.43 41.69
CA GLY A 517 -7.14 -10.25 40.89
C GLY A 517 -6.86 -8.97 41.68
N VAL A 518 -6.31 -7.93 41.03
CA VAL A 518 -6.09 -6.62 41.67
C VAL A 518 -6.50 -5.50 40.72
N MET A 519 -7.30 -4.56 41.22
CA MET A 519 -7.68 -3.33 40.52
C MET A 519 -7.62 -2.10 41.44
N LYS A 520 -7.45 -0.92 40.84
CA LYS A 520 -7.41 0.36 41.54
C LYS A 520 -8.83 0.94 41.69
N VAL A 521 -9.22 1.38 42.89
CA VAL A 521 -10.51 2.02 43.17
C VAL A 521 -10.30 3.36 43.87
N VAL A 522 -10.96 4.41 43.38
CA VAL A 522 -10.97 5.76 43.97
C VAL A 522 -12.29 5.94 44.71
N LYS A 523 -12.25 6.18 46.02
CA LYS A 523 -13.42 6.52 46.85
C LYS A 523 -13.53 8.04 46.97
N ARG A 524 -14.69 8.60 46.62
CA ARG A 524 -15.01 10.03 46.82
C ARG A 524 -15.46 10.33 48.23
#